data_AF-A0A9K3J4A2-F1
#
_entry.id   AF-A0A9K3J4A2-F1
#
_cell.length_a   1.000
_cell.length_b   1.000
_cell.length_c   1.000
_cell.angle_alpha   90.00
_cell.angle_beta   90.00
_cell.angle_gamma   90.00
#
_symmetry.space_group_name_H-M   'P 1'
#
loop_
_entity.id
_entity.type
_entity.pdbx_description
1 polymer ?
#
loop_
_entity_poly.entity_id
_entity_poly.type
_entity_poly.pdbx_seq_one_letter_code
_entity_poly.pdbx_strand_id
1 'polypeptide(L)' 'MKAVPADFQSPRPSLNVFKFADLEKATRLFSLERPSPSLNVFKFADLEKATRMFSLDLLLGEGGFGKVFLGWV' A
#
# COMPACT_ATOMS: atom_id res chain seq x y z
N MET A 1 39.25 -1.71 50.04
CA MET A 1 38.36 -2.69 49.40
C MET A 1 36.93 -2.24 49.66
N LYS A 2 36.29 -1.49 48.75
CA LYS A 2 34.88 -1.10 48.90
C LYS A 2 34.01 -2.11 48.15
N ALA A 3 33.01 -2.62 48.85
CA ALA A 3 32.05 -3.60 48.36
C ALA A 3 31.31 -3.06 47.13
N VAL A 4 31.05 -3.96 46.17
CA VAL A 4 30.18 -3.71 45.02
C VAL A 4 28.73 -3.66 45.52
N PRO A 5 27.97 -2.58 45.28
CA PRO A 5 26.57 -2.53 45.68
C PRO A 5 25.73 -3.50 44.84
N ALA A 6 24.82 -4.22 45.49
CA ALA A 6 24.03 -5.31 44.92
C ALA A 6 22.92 -4.88 43.94
N ASP A 7 22.94 -3.63 43.47
CA ASP A 7 21.79 -3.00 42.81
C ASP A 7 22.04 -2.64 41.34
N PHE A 8 23.06 -3.23 40.68
CA PHE A 8 23.15 -3.15 39.22
C PHE A 8 22.17 -4.13 38.55
N GLN A 9 20.90 -4.00 38.91
CA GLN A 9 19.79 -4.62 38.21
C GLN A 9 19.59 -3.82 36.91
N SER A 10 20.19 -4.28 35.81
CA SER A 10 19.82 -3.76 34.49
C SER A 10 18.30 -3.89 34.35
N PRO A 11 17.56 -2.80 34.03
CA PRO A 11 16.11 -2.90 33.89
C PRO A 11 15.83 -3.93 32.78
N ARG A 12 15.29 -5.08 33.16
CA ARG A 12 14.71 -6.00 32.18
C ARG A 12 13.59 -5.20 31.53
N PRO A 13 13.66 -4.86 30.23
CA PRO A 13 12.52 -4.25 29.59
C PRO A 13 11.39 -5.27 29.70
N SER A 14 10.38 -4.94 30.51
CA SER A 14 9.18 -5.77 30.56
C SER A 14 8.56 -5.73 29.17
N LEU A 15 7.95 -6.83 28.72
CA LEU A 15 7.26 -6.89 27.42
C LEU A 15 6.18 -5.80 27.26
N ASN A 16 5.84 -5.08 28.34
CA ASN A 16 4.95 -3.93 28.38
C ASN A 16 5.57 -2.61 27.89
N VAL A 17 6.83 -2.62 27.42
CA VAL A 17 7.52 -1.44 26.84
C VAL A 17 7.18 -1.24 25.35
N PHE A 18 6.16 -1.91 24.84
CA PHE A 18 5.49 -1.47 23.62
C PHE A 18 4.12 -0.93 24.02
N LYS A 19 4.02 0.40 24.14
CA LYS A 19 2.70 1.03 24.30
C LYS A 19 1.96 0.88 22.96
N PHE A 20 0.64 0.76 23.02
CA PHE A 20 -0.20 0.75 21.82
C PHE A 20 0.04 1.96 20.90
N ALA A 21 0.46 3.10 21.47
CA ALA A 21 0.88 4.28 20.73
C ALA A 21 2.12 4.06 19.84
N ASP A 22 3.03 3.17 20.24
CA ASP A 22 4.21 2.79 19.47
C ASP A 22 3.83 1.91 18.27
N LEU A 23 2.76 1.11 18.40
CA LEU A 23 2.21 0.26 17.34
C LEU A 23 1.53 1.10 16.24
N GLU A 24 0.74 2.11 16.62
CA GLU A 24 0.16 3.09 15.69
C GLU A 24 1.23 3.84 14.89
N LYS A 25 2.34 4.18 15.55
CA LYS A 25 3.49 4.84 14.93
C LYS A 25 4.22 3.90 13.96
N ALA A 26 4.36 2.62 14.32
CA ALA A 26 4.96 1.60 13.48
C ALA A 26 4.11 1.32 12.22
N THR A 27 2.77 1.34 12.32
CA THR A 27 1.87 1.25 11.15
C THR A 27 2.08 2.40 10.17
N ARG A 28 2.30 3.63 10.68
CA ARG A 28 2.62 4.78 9.83
C ARG A 28 4.00 4.67 9.19
N LEU A 29 5.01 4.19 9.91
CA LEU A 29 6.34 3.95 9.35
C LEU A 29 6.31 2.88 8.25
N PHE A 30 5.57 1.79 8.44
CA PHE A 30 5.39 0.73 7.44
C PHE A 30 4.63 1.20 6.18
N SER A 31 3.73 2.18 6.31
CA SER A 31 3.02 2.79 5.18
C SER A 31 3.81 3.86 4.42
N LEU A 32 4.89 4.42 4.98
CA LEU A 32 5.65 5.50 4.34
C LEU A 32 6.79 5.01 3.43
N GLU A 33 7.21 3.74 3.51
CA GLU A 33 8.29 3.19 2.67
C GLU A 33 7.82 2.58 1.35
N ARG A 34 6.51 2.47 1.14
CA ARG A 34 5.94 2.22 -0.19
C ARG A 34 4.84 3.23 -0.42
N PRO A 35 5.01 4.25 -1.28
CA PRO A 35 3.85 4.98 -1.77
C PRO A 35 2.90 3.91 -2.32
N SER A 36 1.76 3.72 -1.64
CA SER A 36 0.67 2.92 -2.18
C SER A 36 0.44 3.44 -3.60
N PRO A 37 0.46 2.60 -4.64
CA PRO A 37 0.19 3.08 -5.98
C PRO A 37 -1.15 3.81 -5.91
N SER A 38 -1.13 5.11 -6.22
CA SER A 38 -2.34 5.91 -6.29
C SER A 38 -3.22 5.27 -7.36
N LEU A 39 -4.20 4.48 -6.93
CA LEU A 39 -5.13 3.80 -7.81
C LEU A 39 -6.04 4.86 -8.42
N ASN A 40 -5.96 5.02 -9.74
CA ASN A 40 -6.90 5.85 -10.47
C ASN A 40 -8.20 5.07 -10.64
N VAL A 41 -9.30 5.63 -10.12
CA VAL A 41 -10.64 5.06 -10.28
C VAL A 41 -11.27 5.68 -11.51
N PHE A 42 -11.57 4.86 -12.52
CA PHE A 42 -12.25 5.28 -13.75
C PHE A 42 -13.71 4.85 -13.72
N LYS A 43 -14.60 5.72 -14.21
CA LYS A 43 -15.99 5.38 -14.46
C LYS A 43 -16.13 4.74 -15.83
N PHE A 44 -17.24 4.03 -16.04
CA PHE A 44 -17.55 3.45 -17.35
C PHE A 44 -17.54 4.49 -18.49
N ALA A 45 -18.05 5.70 -18.23
CA ALA A 45 -18.03 6.81 -19.20
C ALA A 45 -16.60 7.24 -19.59
N ASP A 46 -15.62 7.11 -18.69
CA ASP A 46 -14.22 7.40 -19.00
C ASP A 46 -13.66 6.34 -19.96
N LEU A 47 -14.05 5.07 -19.78
CA LEU A 47 -13.70 3.97 -20.68
C LEU A 47 -14.36 4.14 -22.06
N GLU A 48 -15.63 4.53 -22.11
CA GLU A 48 -16.33 4.84 -23.37
C GLU A 48 -15.62 5.97 -24.11
N LYS A 49 -15.27 7.05 -23.40
CA LYS A 49 -14.55 8.18 -24.01
C LYS A 49 -13.16 7.77 -24.51
N ALA A 50 -12.41 7.02 -23.72
CA ALA A 50 -11.07 6.56 -24.05
C ALA A 50 -11.06 5.66 -25.31
N THR A 51 -12.10 4.85 -25.49
CA THR A 51 -12.25 3.88 -26.58
C THR A 51 -13.13 4.36 -27.74
N ARG A 52 -13.53 5.65 -27.76
CA ARG A 52 -14.47 6.21 -28.74
C ARG A 52 -15.75 5.37 -28.88
N MET A 53 -16.39 5.09 -27.75
CA MET A 53 -17.57 4.24 -27.61
C MET A 53 -17.31 2.79 -28.05
N PHE A 54 -16.17 2.21 -27.65
CA PHE A 54 -15.76 0.86 -28.05
C PHE A 54 -15.79 0.66 -29.57
N SER A 55 -15.29 1.64 -30.34
CA SER A 55 -15.24 1.56 -31.80
C SER A 55 -14.38 0.38 -32.26
N LEU A 56 -14.83 -0.32 -33.30
CA LEU A 56 -14.06 -1.40 -33.92
C LEU A 56 -12.75 -0.91 -34.56
N ASP A 57 -12.63 0.39 -34.84
CA ASP A 57 -11.37 0.99 -35.33
C ASP A 57 -10.25 0.92 -34.28
N LEU A 58 -10.61 0.78 -33.00
CA LEU A 58 -9.68 0.66 -31.88
C LEU A 58 -9.61 -0.78 -31.35
N LEU A 59 -10.23 -1.75 -32.04
CA LEU A 59 -10.15 -3.17 -31.66
C LEU A 59 -8.73 -3.68 -31.96
N LEU A 60 -8.04 -4.11 -30.91
CA LEU A 60 -6.72 -4.76 -31.01
C LEU A 60 -6.85 -6.26 -31.27
N GLY A 61 -7.93 -6.88 -30.80
CA GLY A 61 -8.22 -8.29 -31.04
C GLY A 61 -9.37 -8.82 -30.20
N GLU A 62 -9.79 -10.04 -30.54
CA GLU A 62 -10.81 -10.81 -29.81
C GLU A 62 -10.28 -12.22 -29.54
N GLY A 63 -10.53 -12.74 -28.33
CA GLY A 63 -10.10 -14.08 -27.94
C GLY A 63 -10.91 -14.61 -26.75
N GLY A 64 -10.38 -15.63 -26.05
CA GLY A 64 -11.07 -16.28 -24.92
C GLY A 64 -11.38 -15.38 -23.72
N PHE A 65 -10.85 -14.16 -23.69
CA PHE A 65 -11.08 -13.15 -22.66
C PHE A 65 -12.01 -12.01 -23.12
N GLY A 66 -12.56 -12.11 -24.33
CA GLY A 66 -13.39 -11.07 -24.96
C GLY A 66 -12.60 -10.16 -25.89
N LYS A 67 -13.14 -8.96 -26.12
CA LYS A 67 -12.59 -7.94 -27.04
C LYS A 67 -11.65 -6.99 -26.30
N VAL A 68 -10.52 -6.69 -26.90
CA VAL A 68 -9.52 -5.76 -26.38
C VAL A 68 -9.51 -4.50 -27.24
N PHE A 69 -9.74 -3.34 -26.63
CA PHE A 69 -9.75 -2.04 -27.31
C PHE A 69 -8.59 -1.16 -26.85
N LEU A 70 -8.04 -0.37 -27.77
CA LEU A 70 -7.10 0.69 -27.47
C LEU A 70 -7.85 1.87 -26.83
N GLY A 71 -7.34 2.37 -25.70
CA GLY A 71 -7.91 3.52 -25.00
C GLY A 71 -6.85 4.57 -24.65
N TRP A 72 -7.21 5.84 -24.73
CA TRP A 72 -6.37 6.98 -24.34
C TRP A 72 -7.04 7.75 -23.19
N VAL A 73 -6.29 8.00 -22.10
CA VAL A 73 -6.74 8.74 -20.90
C VAL A 73 -6.12 10.13 -20.89
#